data_AF-A0A7D9J5N2-F1
#
_entry.id   AF-A0A7D9J5N2-F1
#
_cell.length_a   1.000
_cell.length_b   1.000
_cell.length_c   1.000
_cell.angle_alpha   90.00
_cell.angle_beta   90.00
_cell.angle_gamma   90.00
#
_symmetry.space_group_name_H-M   'P 1'
#
loop_
_entity.id
_entity.type
_entity.pdbx_description
1 polymer ?
#
loop_
_entity_poly.entity_id
_entity_poly.type
_entity_poly.pdbx_seq_one_letter_code
_entity_poly.pdbx_strand_id
1 'polypeptide(L)'
;MDDSSDDESFYITQSSTGRRSATTDIDDHLFDTTTLFDDGQLQNAVTGKNTEKTVAVTSFDLFEDGEIDGELFEAASLFDSEKARHTEKNKEIQNAGAAKRFESLQGKRFRKPITSSKCERFGQSWTSEASRKKWCWVLRTFEEWGAARNHAVSSNNESYDDEPLVNASLEEMSDEQLDFFLACFVAEVRKTDGAEYPGRTIYEMISSIQAYLRVECKRNVNLIDKTARVFRNLNSALNFVMKERAGQGIGVETSQAKFITEEQENYLWEHGFLGCTNAALLRDTVVFVFGLQFALRAGQEHRNLRRENSQLSLQVDEFGDEFLQYNEDISKTNNGGLAHLRTKRKVVRAYRNLKNPERCPVELYKKYLSHVPTTTSDNAFYL
;
A
#
# COMPACT_ATOMS: atom_id res chain seq x y z
N MET A 1 66.04 3.10 -10.23
CA MET A 1 66.36 1.68 -10.44
C MET A 1 65.80 0.96 -9.23
N ASP A 2 64.48 1.03 -9.06
CA ASP A 2 63.48 0.16 -9.71
C ASP A 2 63.80 -1.30 -9.37
N ASP A 3 62.98 -1.95 -8.54
CA ASP A 3 61.74 -2.50 -9.09
C ASP A 3 60.70 -2.75 -7.99
N SER A 4 59.45 -2.55 -8.39
CA SER A 4 58.22 -2.66 -7.63
C SER A 4 57.66 -4.08 -7.76
N SER A 5 56.95 -4.58 -6.75
CA SER A 5 56.08 -5.74 -6.91
C SER A 5 54.87 -5.69 -5.97
N ASP A 6 53.90 -4.88 -6.38
CA ASP A 6 52.46 -5.12 -6.47
C ASP A 6 51.79 -6.09 -5.47
N ASP A 7 51.08 -5.47 -4.51
CA ASP A 7 49.92 -6.02 -3.83
C ASP A 7 48.71 -6.01 -4.78
N GLU A 8 48.35 -7.16 -5.36
CA GLU A 8 47.04 -7.35 -6.02
C GLU A 8 46.04 -8.00 -5.07
N SER A 9 45.22 -7.14 -4.45
CA SER A 9 43.95 -7.51 -3.83
C SER A 9 42.91 -7.85 -4.91
N PHE A 10 42.45 -9.10 -4.97
CA PHE A 10 41.36 -9.52 -5.86
C PHE A 10 40.01 -8.96 -5.39
N TYR A 11 39.59 -7.83 -5.96
CA TYR A 11 38.21 -7.32 -5.87
C TYR A 11 37.36 -7.86 -7.02
N ILE A 12 36.20 -8.44 -6.69
CA ILE A 12 35.18 -8.84 -7.65
C ILE A 12 34.49 -7.59 -8.20
N THR A 13 34.72 -7.29 -9.47
CA THR A 13 34.01 -6.28 -10.24
C THR A 13 32.64 -6.81 -10.68
N GLN A 14 31.56 -6.09 -10.36
CA GLN A 14 30.23 -6.36 -10.91
C GLN A 14 30.00 -5.53 -12.18
N SER A 15 29.71 -6.22 -13.28
CA SER A 15 29.31 -5.63 -14.55
C SER A 15 27.82 -5.29 -14.56
N SER A 16 27.52 -4.01 -14.82
CA SER A 16 26.17 -3.48 -15.02
C SER A 16 25.58 -3.98 -16.34
N THR A 17 24.47 -4.71 -16.30
CA THR A 17 23.60 -4.92 -17.47
C THR A 17 22.15 -4.59 -17.13
N GLY A 18 21.52 -3.85 -18.05
CA GLY A 18 20.30 -3.07 -17.85
C GLY A 18 19.04 -3.86 -17.53
N ARG A 19 18.17 -3.23 -16.73
CA ARG A 19 16.89 -3.76 -16.27
C ARG A 19 15.77 -3.31 -17.22
N ARG A 20 15.05 -4.25 -17.84
CA ARG A 20 13.69 -4.02 -18.36
C ARG A 20 12.69 -4.40 -17.27
N SER A 21 11.80 -3.47 -16.93
CA SER A 21 10.73 -3.66 -15.96
C SER A 21 9.53 -4.32 -16.63
N ALA A 22 9.09 -5.47 -16.10
CA ALA A 22 7.77 -6.03 -16.34
C ALA A 22 7.00 -5.96 -15.01
N THR A 23 5.89 -5.23 -15.03
CA THR A 23 4.94 -5.05 -13.93
C THR A 23 3.96 -6.22 -13.90
N THR A 24 3.76 -6.82 -12.74
CA THR A 24 2.52 -7.54 -12.41
C THR A 24 2.13 -7.23 -10.98
N ASP A 25 0.90 -6.73 -10.85
CA ASP A 25 0.17 -6.36 -9.65
C ASP A 25 -0.06 -7.57 -8.73
N ILE A 26 0.11 -7.37 -7.43
CA ILE A 26 -0.53 -8.19 -6.39
C ILE A 26 -0.97 -7.24 -5.27
N ASP A 27 -2.28 -7.17 -5.09
CA ASP A 27 -2.98 -6.49 -4.01
C ASP A 27 -2.64 -7.13 -2.65
N ASP A 28 -2.19 -6.31 -1.71
CA ASP A 28 -2.09 -6.64 -0.29
C ASP A 28 -3.29 -6.00 0.44
N HIS A 29 -4.23 -6.83 0.89
CA HIS A 29 -5.17 -6.44 1.93
C HIS A 29 -5.28 -7.53 3.02
N LEU A 30 -4.78 -7.11 4.19
CA LEU A 30 -5.42 -7.20 5.51
C LEU A 30 -5.24 -8.47 6.36
N PHE A 31 -4.61 -8.23 7.52
CA PHE A 31 -4.63 -9.04 8.73
C PHE A 31 -6.01 -8.99 9.42
N ASP A 32 -6.43 -10.17 9.90
CA ASP A 32 -7.00 -10.48 11.23
C ASP A 32 -8.40 -9.97 11.65
N THR A 33 -9.26 -10.92 12.08
CA THR A 33 -10.11 -10.86 13.29
C THR A 33 -10.88 -12.17 13.51
N THR A 34 -10.32 -13.04 14.35
CA THR A 34 -10.92 -13.76 15.50
C THR A 34 -12.46 -13.82 15.66
N THR A 35 -13.01 -15.03 15.42
CA THR A 35 -13.94 -15.88 16.22
C THR A 35 -15.45 -15.63 16.44
N LEU A 36 -16.18 -16.76 16.30
CA LEU A 36 -17.26 -17.35 17.15
C LEU A 36 -18.70 -16.81 17.06
N PHE A 37 -19.62 -17.55 16.43
CA PHE A 37 -20.53 -18.54 17.08
C PHE A 37 -21.52 -19.15 16.06
N ASP A 38 -21.72 -20.46 16.21
CA ASP A 38 -22.76 -21.31 15.61
C ASP A 38 -24.19 -20.83 15.89
N ASP A 39 -25.10 -21.06 14.94
CA ASP A 39 -26.19 -22.05 15.01
C ASP A 39 -27.42 -21.64 14.17
N GLY A 40 -28.04 -22.65 13.55
CA GLY A 40 -29.49 -22.67 13.37
C GLY A 40 -30.03 -22.47 11.96
N GLN A 41 -30.12 -23.58 11.23
CA GLN A 41 -31.04 -23.73 10.09
C GLN A 41 -32.53 -23.69 10.52
N LEU A 42 -33.38 -23.58 9.50
CA LEU A 42 -34.74 -24.14 9.34
C LEU A 42 -35.92 -23.16 9.30
N GLN A 43 -36.30 -22.87 8.06
CA GLN A 43 -37.63 -23.05 7.46
C GLN A 43 -38.87 -23.30 8.35
N ASN A 44 -39.94 -22.63 7.90
CA ASN A 44 -41.34 -23.07 7.73
C ASN A 44 -42.44 -22.53 8.66
N ALA A 45 -43.53 -22.20 7.94
CA ALA A 45 -44.95 -22.21 8.30
C ALA A 45 -45.50 -20.98 9.04
N VAL A 46 -46.17 -20.04 8.35
CA VAL A 46 -47.57 -20.10 7.85
C VAL A 46 -48.56 -19.63 8.92
N THR A 47 -49.10 -18.41 8.78
CA THR A 47 -50.52 -18.09 8.51
C THR A 47 -50.89 -16.66 8.93
N GLY A 48 -51.80 -16.05 8.16
CA GLY A 48 -52.55 -14.84 8.54
C GLY A 48 -52.34 -13.66 7.61
N LYS A 49 -52.42 -13.82 6.28
CA LYS A 49 -53.60 -13.40 5.49
C LYS A 49 -54.38 -12.23 6.13
N ASN A 50 -54.10 -11.01 5.66
CA ASN A 50 -55.15 -10.02 5.42
C ASN A 50 -55.05 -9.61 3.95
N THR A 51 -55.77 -10.38 3.14
CA THR A 51 -56.10 -10.06 1.76
C THR A 51 -57.13 -8.95 1.77
N GLU A 52 -56.71 -7.70 1.57
CA GLU A 52 -57.59 -6.71 0.95
C GLU A 52 -57.79 -7.15 -0.50
N LYS A 53 -58.85 -7.94 -0.71
CA LYS A 53 -59.41 -8.17 -2.04
C LYS A 53 -60.00 -6.85 -2.51
N THR A 54 -59.18 -6.05 -3.16
CA THR A 54 -59.65 -5.02 -4.09
C THR A 54 -60.26 -5.77 -5.26
N VAL A 55 -61.57 -6.05 -5.18
CA VAL A 55 -62.34 -6.50 -6.33
C VAL A 55 -62.45 -5.28 -7.25
N ALA A 56 -61.44 -5.10 -8.09
CA ALA A 56 -61.55 -4.29 -9.29
C ALA A 56 -62.50 -5.05 -10.22
N VAL A 57 -63.80 -4.79 -10.10
CA VAL A 57 -64.70 -5.04 -11.23
C VAL A 57 -64.37 -3.97 -12.25
N THR A 58 -63.37 -4.24 -13.07
CA THR A 58 -63.23 -3.60 -14.37
C THR A 58 -64.46 -4.01 -15.18
N SER A 59 -65.51 -3.18 -15.21
CA SER A 59 -66.59 -3.37 -16.16
C SER A 59 -66.07 -2.95 -17.54
N PHE A 60 -65.39 -3.88 -18.19
CA PHE A 60 -65.10 -3.82 -19.61
C PHE A 60 -65.92 -4.95 -20.25
N ASP A 61 -66.86 -4.53 -21.09
CA ASP A 61 -67.65 -5.28 -22.07
C ASP A 61 -68.71 -6.27 -21.56
N LEU A 62 -69.97 -5.84 -21.62
CA LEU A 62 -71.04 -6.47 -22.41
C LEU A 62 -72.37 -5.69 -22.25
N PHE A 63 -73.02 -5.42 -23.39
CA PHE A 63 -74.38 -4.89 -23.64
C PHE A 63 -74.55 -3.40 -23.95
N GLU A 64 -74.89 -3.19 -25.23
CA GLU A 64 -75.54 -2.03 -25.83
C GLU A 64 -76.89 -1.72 -25.16
N ASP A 65 -77.20 -0.42 -25.11
CA ASP A 65 -78.51 0.24 -24.90
C ASP A 65 -79.34 -0.13 -23.65
N GLY A 66 -79.19 0.65 -22.57
CA GLY A 66 -80.11 0.69 -21.43
C GLY A 66 -79.73 1.72 -20.36
N GLU A 67 -80.70 2.54 -19.95
CA GLU A 67 -80.63 3.68 -19.00
C GLU A 67 -80.00 3.32 -17.63
N ILE A 68 -79.06 4.14 -17.12
CA ILE A 68 -78.39 3.94 -15.82
C ILE A 68 -79.24 4.58 -14.71
N ASP A 69 -79.76 3.77 -13.79
CA ASP A 69 -80.54 4.22 -12.63
C ASP A 69 -79.73 5.16 -11.70
N GLY A 70 -80.27 6.35 -11.44
CA GLY A 70 -79.61 7.41 -10.66
C GLY A 70 -79.27 7.05 -9.20
N GLU A 71 -79.96 6.07 -8.61
CA GLU A 71 -79.67 5.58 -7.25
C GLU A 71 -78.31 4.86 -7.16
N LEU A 72 -77.87 4.20 -8.24
CA LEU A 72 -76.59 3.49 -8.24
C LEU A 72 -75.39 4.44 -8.24
N PHE A 73 -75.53 5.60 -8.89
CA PHE A 73 -74.50 6.64 -8.92
C PHE A 73 -74.36 7.36 -7.58
N GLU A 74 -75.47 7.62 -6.90
CA GLU A 74 -75.47 8.26 -5.58
C GLU A 74 -74.87 7.34 -4.51
N ALA A 75 -75.16 6.04 -4.56
CA ALA A 75 -74.56 5.04 -3.66
C ALA A 75 -73.03 4.90 -3.86
N ALA A 76 -72.53 4.94 -5.10
CA ALA A 76 -71.10 4.91 -5.39
C ALA A 76 -70.38 6.16 -4.85
N SER A 77 -70.97 7.34 -5.06
CA SER A 77 -70.45 8.61 -4.54
C SER A 77 -70.39 8.65 -3.01
N LEU A 78 -71.42 8.12 -2.34
CA LEU A 78 -71.46 8.04 -0.88
C LEU A 78 -70.36 7.12 -0.34
N PHE A 79 -70.15 5.97 -0.98
CA PHE A 79 -69.12 4.99 -0.61
C PHE A 79 -67.70 5.57 -0.74
N ASP A 80 -67.41 6.28 -1.83
CA ASP A 80 -66.12 6.94 -2.02
C ASP A 80 -65.88 8.04 -0.98
N SER A 81 -66.94 8.79 -0.61
CA SER A 81 -66.86 9.82 0.44
C SER A 81 -66.57 9.25 1.84
N GLU A 82 -67.11 8.07 2.15
CA GLU A 82 -66.87 7.39 3.43
C GLU A 82 -65.49 6.74 3.47
N LYS A 83 -65.04 6.16 2.35
CA LYS A 83 -63.68 5.63 2.20
C LYS A 83 -62.62 6.72 2.37
N ALA A 84 -62.86 7.92 1.81
CA ALA A 84 -61.98 9.07 2.00
C ALA A 84 -61.93 9.51 3.48
N ARG A 85 -63.08 9.61 4.17
CA ARG A 85 -63.15 9.94 5.60
C ARG A 85 -62.45 8.91 6.49
N HIS A 86 -62.62 7.62 6.21
CA HIS A 86 -61.95 6.56 6.95
C HIS A 86 -60.42 6.59 6.76
N THR A 87 -59.96 6.90 5.55
CA THR A 87 -58.54 7.02 5.25
C THR A 87 -57.91 8.19 6.01
N GLU A 88 -58.59 9.33 6.05
CA GLU A 88 -58.07 10.52 6.74
C GLU A 88 -58.03 10.33 8.26
N LYS A 89 -59.09 9.75 8.84
CA LYS A 89 -59.14 9.42 10.27
C LYS A 89 -58.06 8.41 10.66
N ASN A 90 -57.74 7.44 9.80
CA ASN A 90 -56.64 6.51 10.04
C ASN A 90 -55.27 7.19 10.00
N LYS A 91 -55.05 8.17 9.11
CA LYS A 91 -53.80 8.98 9.11
C LYS A 91 -53.67 9.81 10.39
N GLU A 92 -54.75 10.44 10.85
CA GLU A 92 -54.74 11.20 12.10
C GLU A 92 -54.39 10.32 13.32
N ILE A 93 -54.97 9.11 13.40
CA ILE A 93 -54.69 8.15 14.47
C ILE A 93 -53.23 7.67 14.41
N GLN A 94 -52.71 7.38 13.21
CA GLN A 94 -51.30 7.01 13.04
C GLN A 94 -50.36 8.16 13.44
N ASN A 95 -50.68 9.39 13.06
CA ASN A 95 -49.90 10.57 13.42
C ASN A 95 -49.93 10.84 14.94
N ALA A 96 -51.08 10.68 15.59
CA ALA A 96 -51.22 10.83 17.04
C ALA A 96 -50.46 9.73 17.80
N GLY A 97 -50.48 8.49 17.30
CA GLY A 97 -49.67 7.38 17.83
C GLY A 97 -48.17 7.62 17.66
N ALA A 98 -47.76 8.16 16.50
CA ALA A 98 -46.37 8.53 16.24
C ALA A 98 -45.89 9.67 17.14
N ALA A 99 -46.72 10.69 17.40
CA ALA A 99 -46.39 11.81 18.28
C ALA A 99 -46.15 11.35 19.74
N LYS A 100 -47.05 10.53 20.29
CA LYS A 100 -46.88 9.95 21.64
C LYS A 100 -45.63 9.06 21.74
N ARG A 101 -45.34 8.29 20.68
CA ARG A 101 -44.11 7.49 20.60
C ARG A 101 -42.87 8.39 20.55
N PHE A 102 -42.90 9.47 19.78
CA PHE A 102 -41.79 10.43 19.65
C PHE A 102 -41.49 11.13 20.98
N GLU A 103 -42.53 11.55 21.70
CA GLU A 103 -42.41 12.18 23.02
C GLU A 103 -41.82 11.23 24.06
N SER A 104 -42.17 9.93 24.02
CA SER A 104 -41.58 8.91 24.89
C SER A 104 -40.09 8.60 24.61
N LEU A 105 -39.61 8.94 23.40
CA LEU A 105 -38.25 8.64 22.93
C LEU A 105 -37.27 9.81 23.15
N GLN A 106 -37.78 11.04 23.25
CA GLN A 106 -37.01 12.25 23.54
C GLN A 106 -36.34 12.14 24.91
N GLY A 107 -34.99 12.11 24.94
CA GLY A 107 -34.20 12.07 26.18
C GLY A 107 -33.96 10.69 26.80
N LYS A 108 -34.68 9.63 26.39
CA LYS A 108 -34.45 8.25 26.84
C LYS A 108 -33.65 7.40 25.85
N ARG A 109 -34.05 7.42 24.57
CA ARG A 109 -33.38 6.63 23.50
C ARG A 109 -32.32 7.45 22.76
N PHE A 110 -32.60 8.73 22.52
CA PHE A 110 -31.74 9.61 21.73
C PHE A 110 -31.30 10.83 22.53
N ARG A 111 -30.04 11.24 22.33
CA ARG A 111 -29.49 12.48 22.89
C ARG A 111 -30.18 13.68 22.25
N LYS A 112 -30.09 14.84 22.92
CA LYS A 112 -30.59 16.11 22.36
C LYS A 112 -29.97 16.34 20.97
N PRO A 113 -30.75 16.78 19.98
CA PRO A 113 -30.24 17.13 18.67
C PRO A 113 -29.05 18.08 18.79
N ILE A 114 -27.99 17.79 18.04
CA ILE A 114 -26.84 18.69 17.92
C ILE A 114 -27.13 19.77 16.89
N THR A 115 -26.58 20.96 17.10
CA THR A 115 -26.65 22.05 16.12
C THR A 115 -25.70 21.78 14.94
N SER A 116 -25.97 22.40 13.79
CA SER A 116 -25.09 22.35 12.61
C SER A 116 -23.65 22.75 12.97
N SER A 117 -23.47 23.83 13.72
CA SER A 117 -22.17 24.30 14.20
C SER A 117 -21.44 23.27 15.08
N LYS A 118 -22.15 22.50 15.91
CA LYS A 118 -21.54 21.43 16.71
C LYS A 118 -21.15 20.21 15.85
N CYS A 119 -21.91 19.95 14.78
CA CYS A 119 -21.58 18.93 13.78
C CYS A 119 -20.32 19.32 12.98
N GLU A 120 -20.20 20.58 12.56
CA GLU A 120 -19.03 21.11 11.85
C GLU A 120 -17.74 21.00 12.67
N ARG A 121 -17.82 21.19 14.00
CA ARG A 121 -16.68 20.98 14.91
C ARG A 121 -16.15 19.55 14.92
N PHE A 122 -16.98 18.54 14.62
CA PHE A 122 -16.48 17.18 14.45
C PHE A 122 -15.59 17.06 13.22
N GLY A 123 -15.86 17.84 12.16
CA GLY A 123 -15.02 17.95 10.96
C GLY A 123 -13.57 18.35 11.29
N GLN A 124 -13.38 19.24 12.26
CA GLN A 124 -12.05 19.69 12.69
C GLN A 124 -11.22 18.60 13.38
N SER A 125 -11.84 17.52 13.84
CA SER A 125 -11.13 16.38 14.45
C SER A 125 -10.56 15.38 13.45
N TRP A 126 -10.96 15.45 12.17
CA TRP A 126 -10.52 14.51 11.14
C TRP A 126 -9.05 14.65 10.73
N THR A 127 -8.41 15.78 11.07
CA THR A 127 -7.04 16.07 10.66
C THR A 127 -6.16 16.46 11.84
N SER A 128 -4.98 15.85 11.91
CA SER A 128 -3.97 16.20 12.91
C SER A 128 -3.41 17.60 12.67
N GLU A 129 -2.96 18.26 13.74
CA GLU A 129 -2.27 19.56 13.63
C GLU A 129 -0.98 19.46 12.79
N ALA A 130 -0.28 18.32 12.84
CA ALA A 130 0.90 18.06 12.01
C ALA A 130 0.56 18.04 10.51
N SER A 131 -0.55 17.41 10.13
CA SER A 131 -1.04 17.42 8.76
C SER A 131 -1.37 18.84 8.29
N ARG A 132 -2.05 19.64 9.13
CA ARG A 132 -2.33 21.04 8.81
C ARG A 132 -1.07 21.88 8.62
N LYS A 133 -0.08 21.72 9.49
CA LYS A 133 1.24 22.39 9.34
C LYS A 133 1.90 22.01 8.02
N LYS A 134 1.83 20.74 7.63
CA LYS A 134 2.32 20.27 6.33
C LYS A 134 1.57 20.93 5.17
N TRP A 135 0.24 21.00 5.23
CA TRP A 135 -0.56 21.67 4.21
C TRP A 135 -0.17 23.14 4.08
N CYS A 136 -0.14 23.89 5.19
CA CYS A 136 0.26 25.30 5.19
C CYS A 136 1.65 25.51 4.58
N TRP A 137 2.60 24.63 4.89
CA TRP A 137 3.94 24.69 4.27
C TRP A 137 3.86 24.49 2.74
N VAL A 138 3.15 23.47 2.26
CA VAL A 138 3.01 23.21 0.82
C VAL A 138 2.29 24.34 0.10
N LEU A 139 1.21 24.86 0.67
CA LEU A 139 0.43 25.96 0.09
C LEU A 139 1.29 27.22 -0.05
N ARG A 140 2.05 27.57 0.99
CA ARG A 140 2.99 28.69 0.92
C ARG A 140 4.05 28.47 -0.15
N THR A 141 4.60 27.26 -0.26
CA THR A 141 5.57 26.92 -1.32
C THR A 141 4.94 27.03 -2.72
N PHE A 142 3.67 26.68 -2.88
CA PHE A 142 2.94 26.86 -4.14
C PHE A 142 2.73 28.35 -4.47
N GLU A 143 2.36 29.18 -3.49
CA GLU A 143 2.20 30.62 -3.66
C GLU A 143 3.53 31.32 -4.03
N GLU A 144 4.61 30.98 -3.32
CA GLU A 144 5.96 31.49 -3.59
C GLU A 144 6.43 31.09 -5.00
N TRP A 145 6.22 29.83 -5.39
CA TRP A 145 6.51 29.36 -6.75
C TRP A 145 5.67 30.10 -7.80
N GLY A 146 4.36 30.27 -7.58
CA GLY A 146 3.48 30.95 -8.51
C GLY A 146 3.88 32.40 -8.74
N ALA A 147 4.25 33.12 -7.67
CA ALA A 147 4.78 34.48 -7.78
C ALA A 147 6.10 34.55 -8.58
N ALA A 148 7.02 33.62 -8.32
CA ALA A 148 8.29 33.54 -9.04
C ALA A 148 8.09 33.21 -10.53
N ARG A 149 7.17 32.28 -10.85
CA ARG A 149 6.78 31.93 -12.22
C ARG A 149 6.20 33.14 -12.94
N ASN A 150 5.24 33.83 -12.32
CA ASN A 150 4.60 34.99 -12.93
C ASN A 150 5.60 36.11 -13.23
N HIS A 151 6.55 36.34 -12.32
CA HIS A 151 7.65 37.29 -12.55
C HIS A 151 8.51 36.87 -13.75
N ALA A 152 8.90 35.60 -13.83
CA ALA A 152 9.71 35.08 -14.94
C ALA A 152 8.98 35.24 -16.29
N VAL A 153 7.72 34.83 -16.36
CA VAL A 153 6.88 34.94 -17.57
C VAL A 153 6.72 36.40 -18.00
N SER A 154 6.46 37.31 -17.05
CA SER A 154 6.27 38.75 -17.36
C SER A 154 7.55 39.48 -17.75
N SER A 155 8.72 38.95 -17.37
CA SER A 155 10.02 39.58 -17.63
C SER A 155 10.71 39.13 -18.93
N ASN A 156 10.37 37.95 -19.45
CA ASN A 156 11.02 37.35 -20.63
C ASN A 156 10.09 37.39 -21.87
N ASN A 157 9.93 38.59 -22.42
CA ASN A 157 9.03 38.98 -23.52
C ASN A 157 9.30 38.30 -24.91
N GLU A 158 10.10 37.24 -24.99
CA GLU A 158 10.36 36.53 -26.25
C GLU A 158 10.16 35.00 -26.16
N SER A 159 10.18 34.40 -24.97
CA SER A 159 10.12 32.93 -24.80
C SER A 159 8.84 32.42 -24.18
N TYR A 160 8.04 33.29 -23.55
CA TYR A 160 6.88 32.89 -22.73
C TYR A 160 5.62 33.72 -23.00
N ASP A 161 5.56 34.42 -24.16
CA ASP A 161 4.53 35.43 -24.48
C ASP A 161 3.07 34.94 -24.38
N ASP A 162 2.83 33.62 -24.41
CA ASP A 162 1.49 33.01 -24.32
C ASP A 162 1.28 32.13 -23.08
N GLU A 163 2.23 32.11 -22.12
CA GLU A 163 2.13 31.24 -20.95
C GLU A 163 1.15 31.80 -19.89
N PRO A 164 0.22 30.97 -19.37
CA PRO A 164 -0.77 31.44 -18.42
C PRO A 164 -0.15 31.76 -17.05
N LEU A 165 -0.60 32.87 -16.46
CA LEU A 165 -0.19 33.32 -15.13
C LEU A 165 -1.01 32.65 -14.02
N VAL A 166 -0.37 32.37 -12.90
CA VAL A 166 -0.99 31.85 -11.67
C VAL A 166 -1.67 33.01 -10.93
N ASN A 167 -2.92 33.31 -11.28
CA ASN A 167 -3.66 34.47 -10.75
C ASN A 167 -4.79 34.10 -9.78
N ALA A 168 -5.18 32.82 -9.72
CA ALA A 168 -6.24 32.32 -8.85
C ALA A 168 -5.65 31.51 -7.68
N SER A 169 -6.35 31.48 -6.55
CA SER A 169 -6.01 30.54 -5.47
C SER A 169 -6.34 29.10 -5.88
N LEU A 170 -5.68 28.11 -5.26
CA LEU A 170 -5.94 26.69 -5.53
C LEU A 170 -7.42 26.30 -5.35
N GLU A 171 -8.16 27.02 -4.51
CA GLU A 171 -9.57 26.78 -4.24
C GLU A 171 -10.46 27.18 -5.42
N GLU A 172 -10.09 28.26 -6.08
CA GLU A 172 -10.86 28.93 -7.15
C GLU A 172 -10.54 28.38 -8.54
N MET A 173 -9.38 27.73 -8.71
CA MET A 173 -8.95 27.17 -10.00
C MET A 173 -9.92 26.11 -10.51
N SER A 174 -10.23 26.11 -11.82
CA SER A 174 -10.96 24.99 -12.44
C SER A 174 -10.12 23.69 -12.39
N ASP A 175 -10.74 22.54 -12.66
CA ASP A 175 -10.00 21.27 -12.70
C ASP A 175 -8.91 21.29 -13.78
N GLU A 176 -9.15 21.97 -14.90
CA GLU A 176 -8.17 22.15 -15.99
C GLU A 176 -7.01 23.05 -15.56
N GLN A 177 -7.30 24.14 -14.85
CA GLN A 177 -6.27 25.02 -14.30
C GLN A 177 -5.42 24.30 -13.25
N LEU A 178 -6.06 23.51 -12.37
CA LEU A 178 -5.36 22.67 -11.41
C LEU A 178 -4.46 21.63 -12.11
N ASP A 179 -4.97 20.94 -13.13
CA ASP A 179 -4.17 19.95 -13.88
C ASP A 179 -2.93 20.59 -14.52
N PHE A 180 -3.09 21.76 -15.13
CA PHE A 180 -1.98 22.48 -15.75
C PHE A 180 -0.99 23.03 -14.72
N PHE A 181 -1.44 23.86 -13.77
CA PHE A 181 -0.53 24.55 -12.85
C PHE A 181 0.14 23.61 -11.86
N LEU A 182 -0.54 22.55 -11.42
CA LEU A 182 0.12 21.55 -10.57
C LEU A 182 1.13 20.72 -11.35
N ALA A 183 0.94 20.49 -12.65
CA ALA A 183 1.96 19.86 -13.49
C ALA A 183 3.23 20.72 -13.59
N CYS A 184 3.07 22.04 -13.83
CA CYS A 184 4.18 22.99 -13.82
C CYS A 184 4.86 23.05 -12.44
N PHE A 185 4.08 23.16 -11.37
CA PHE A 185 4.58 23.19 -10.00
C PHE A 185 5.46 21.98 -9.69
N VAL A 186 4.98 20.77 -10.02
CA VAL A 186 5.72 19.52 -9.83
C VAL A 186 7.04 19.50 -10.60
N ALA A 187 7.08 20.07 -11.80
CA ALA A 187 8.28 20.11 -12.63
C ALA A 187 9.29 21.17 -12.20
N GLU A 188 8.83 22.26 -11.59
CA GLU A 188 9.63 23.47 -11.36
C GLU A 188 10.03 23.69 -9.90
N VAL A 189 9.30 23.10 -8.94
CA VAL A 189 9.51 23.37 -7.52
C VAL A 189 10.86 22.85 -7.04
N ARG A 190 11.60 23.73 -6.36
CA ARG A 190 12.92 23.45 -5.74
C ARG A 190 12.92 23.83 -4.27
N LYS A 191 13.87 23.29 -3.53
CA LYS A 191 14.15 23.72 -2.15
C LYS A 191 14.65 25.17 -2.14
N THR A 192 14.63 25.78 -0.95
CA THR A 192 15.15 27.15 -0.74
C THR A 192 16.63 27.30 -1.04
N ASP A 193 17.40 26.21 -0.97
CA ASP A 193 18.82 26.14 -1.34
C ASP A 193 19.04 25.88 -2.86
N GLY A 194 17.96 25.79 -3.64
CA GLY A 194 17.98 25.47 -5.08
C GLY A 194 18.08 23.98 -5.39
N ALA A 195 18.29 23.11 -4.40
CA ALA A 195 18.38 21.68 -4.62
C ALA A 195 17.02 21.05 -4.94
N GLU A 196 17.06 19.95 -5.66
CA GLU A 196 15.88 19.18 -6.04
C GLU A 196 15.23 18.50 -4.82
N TYR A 197 13.90 18.42 -4.84
CA TYR A 197 13.18 17.57 -3.90
C TYR A 197 13.26 16.09 -4.32
N PRO A 198 13.33 15.15 -3.36
CA PRO A 198 13.07 13.75 -3.61
C PRO A 198 11.69 13.54 -4.25
N GLY A 199 11.57 12.56 -5.15
CA GLY A 199 10.29 12.23 -5.78
C GLY A 199 9.18 11.91 -4.77
N ARG A 200 9.52 11.27 -3.64
CA ARG A 200 8.58 11.04 -2.54
C ARG A 200 8.05 12.34 -1.93
N THR A 201 8.90 13.34 -1.74
CA THR A 201 8.50 14.64 -1.18
C THR A 201 7.53 15.36 -2.12
N ILE A 202 7.80 15.35 -3.43
CA ILE A 202 6.89 15.93 -4.43
C ILE A 202 5.52 15.23 -4.42
N TYR A 203 5.50 13.90 -4.36
CA TYR A 203 4.25 13.13 -4.21
C TYR A 203 3.48 13.53 -2.94
N GLU A 204 4.18 13.72 -1.83
CA GLU A 204 3.59 14.15 -0.56
C GLU A 204 3.09 15.60 -0.60
N MET A 205 3.69 16.48 -1.40
CA MET A 205 3.18 17.83 -1.64
C MET A 205 1.82 17.77 -2.35
N ILE A 206 1.71 17.02 -3.45
CA ILE A 206 0.43 16.88 -4.17
C ILE A 206 -0.64 16.19 -3.30
N SER A 207 -0.25 15.19 -2.52
CA SER A 207 -1.14 14.55 -1.55
C SER A 207 -1.63 15.55 -0.48
N SER A 208 -0.79 16.50 -0.07
CA SER A 208 -1.15 17.55 0.88
C SER A 208 -2.12 18.55 0.28
N ILE A 209 -1.92 18.96 -0.98
CA ILE A 209 -2.86 19.83 -1.72
C ILE A 209 -4.21 19.13 -1.89
N GLN A 210 -4.23 17.85 -2.28
CA GLN A 210 -5.48 17.09 -2.39
C GLN A 210 -6.22 17.02 -1.06
N ALA A 211 -5.51 16.75 0.04
CA ALA A 211 -6.11 16.69 1.36
C ALA A 211 -6.66 18.05 1.80
N TYR A 212 -5.94 19.14 1.51
CA TYR A 212 -6.40 20.51 1.74
C TYR A 212 -7.69 20.82 0.98
N LEU A 213 -7.71 20.58 -0.34
CA LEU A 213 -8.89 20.83 -1.19
C LEU A 213 -10.10 20.04 -0.68
N ARG A 214 -9.89 18.79 -0.26
CA ARG A 214 -10.96 17.93 0.25
C ARG A 214 -11.50 18.38 1.60
N VAL A 215 -10.62 18.74 2.53
CA VAL A 215 -11.00 18.98 3.93
C VAL A 215 -11.40 20.43 4.17
N GLU A 216 -10.58 21.38 3.74
CA GLU A 216 -10.80 22.81 4.02
C GLU A 216 -11.72 23.43 2.95
N CYS A 217 -11.44 23.18 1.67
CA CYS A 217 -12.24 23.75 0.57
C CYS A 217 -13.51 22.95 0.26
N LYS A 218 -13.71 21.80 0.91
CA LYS A 218 -14.83 20.86 0.69
C LYS A 218 -14.99 20.45 -0.78
N ARG A 219 -13.90 20.49 -1.55
CA ARG A 219 -13.83 20.14 -2.96
C ARG A 219 -13.34 18.71 -3.11
N ASN A 220 -14.21 17.81 -3.52
CA ASN A 220 -13.89 16.40 -3.65
C ASN A 220 -13.21 16.09 -4.99
N VAL A 221 -11.94 16.48 -5.12
CA VAL A 221 -11.09 16.14 -6.26
C VAL A 221 -10.15 14.98 -5.93
N ASN A 222 -9.82 14.20 -6.96
CA ASN A 222 -8.79 13.16 -6.90
C ASN A 222 -7.65 13.53 -7.85
N LEU A 223 -6.69 14.30 -7.32
CA LEU A 223 -5.52 14.79 -8.07
C LEU A 223 -4.59 13.64 -8.47
N ILE A 224 -4.43 12.63 -7.62
CA ILE A 224 -3.58 11.46 -7.86
C ILE A 224 -4.47 10.30 -8.26
N ASP A 225 -4.67 10.11 -9.55
CA ASP A 225 -5.57 9.08 -10.08
C ASP A 225 -4.89 8.31 -11.21
N LYS A 226 -4.88 6.98 -11.09
CA LYS A 226 -4.36 6.06 -12.11
C LYS A 226 -5.40 5.72 -13.18
N THR A 227 -6.68 5.98 -12.90
CA THR A 227 -7.82 5.50 -13.67
C THR A 227 -8.59 6.65 -14.32
N ALA A 228 -8.82 7.74 -13.59
CA ALA A 228 -9.47 8.93 -14.15
C ALA A 228 -8.50 9.78 -14.98
N ARG A 229 -9.01 10.42 -16.04
CA ARG A 229 -8.23 11.24 -16.97
C ARG A 229 -8.31 12.74 -16.71
N VAL A 230 -8.94 13.17 -15.60
CA VAL A 230 -9.16 14.58 -15.28
C VAL A 230 -7.82 15.31 -15.07
N PHE A 231 -6.92 14.73 -14.29
CA PHE A 231 -5.62 15.31 -13.95
C PHE A 231 -4.47 14.64 -14.72
N ARG A 232 -4.61 14.48 -16.03
CA ARG A 232 -3.65 13.72 -16.84
C ARG A 232 -2.27 14.40 -16.90
N ASN A 233 -2.21 15.73 -17.03
CA ASN A 233 -0.94 16.45 -17.14
C ASN A 233 -0.18 16.37 -15.81
N LEU A 234 -0.87 16.61 -14.70
CA LEU A 234 -0.32 16.47 -13.35
C LEU A 234 0.23 15.06 -13.11
N ASN A 235 -0.56 14.02 -13.36
CA ASN A 235 -0.11 12.64 -13.11
C ASN A 235 1.06 12.24 -14.03
N SER A 236 1.10 12.76 -15.26
CA SER A 236 2.21 12.51 -16.19
C SER A 236 3.49 13.21 -15.72
N ALA A 237 3.41 14.49 -15.34
CA ALA A 237 4.52 15.26 -14.80
C ALA A 237 5.05 14.64 -13.50
N LEU A 238 4.15 14.29 -12.57
CA LEU A 238 4.50 13.64 -11.31
C LEU A 238 5.23 12.32 -11.54
N ASN A 239 4.71 11.45 -12.40
CA ASN A 239 5.36 10.18 -12.72
C ASN A 239 6.72 10.39 -13.38
N PHE A 240 6.85 11.37 -14.28
CA PHE A 240 8.11 11.70 -14.93
C PHE A 240 9.15 12.20 -13.94
N VAL A 241 8.82 13.23 -13.14
CA VAL A 241 9.73 13.82 -12.13
C VAL A 241 10.13 12.78 -11.10
N MET A 242 9.19 11.94 -10.62
CA MET A 242 9.53 10.87 -9.68
C MET A 242 10.54 9.87 -10.25
N LYS A 243 10.38 9.48 -11.53
CA LYS A 243 11.33 8.58 -12.22
C LYS A 243 12.67 9.25 -12.47
N GLU A 244 12.66 10.51 -12.89
CA GLU A 244 13.85 11.30 -13.15
C GLU A 244 14.69 11.46 -11.86
N ARG A 245 14.06 11.89 -10.77
CA ARG A 245 14.73 12.06 -9.47
C ARG A 245 15.27 10.73 -8.92
N ALA A 246 14.52 9.64 -9.09
CA ALA A 246 14.99 8.30 -8.73
C ALA A 246 16.20 7.88 -9.58
N GLY A 247 16.17 8.15 -10.90
CA GLY A 247 17.30 7.87 -11.80
C GLY A 247 18.55 8.68 -11.49
N GLN A 248 18.39 9.89 -10.95
CA GLN A 248 19.47 10.75 -10.47
C GLN A 248 19.96 10.39 -9.05
N GLY A 249 19.34 9.40 -8.40
CA GLY A 249 19.69 8.99 -7.02
C GLY A 249 19.22 9.97 -5.93
N ILE A 250 18.37 10.95 -6.26
CA ILE A 250 17.93 11.98 -5.31
C ILE A 250 16.87 11.41 -4.37
N GLY A 251 17.19 11.39 -3.08
CA GLY A 251 16.31 10.83 -2.05
C GLY A 251 16.20 9.31 -2.06
N VAL A 252 17.10 8.63 -2.78
CA VAL A 252 17.31 7.19 -2.66
C VAL A 252 18.17 6.96 -1.41
N GLU A 253 17.57 7.15 -0.24
CA GLU A 253 18.11 6.57 0.99
C GLU A 253 17.90 5.06 0.90
N THR A 254 18.81 4.38 0.20
CA THR A 254 18.94 2.95 0.47
C THR A 254 19.37 2.84 1.92
N SER A 255 18.48 2.36 2.78
CA SER A 255 18.86 1.74 4.05
C SER A 255 19.67 0.49 3.71
N GLN A 256 20.87 0.70 3.17
CA GLN A 256 21.87 -0.34 3.06
C GLN A 256 22.26 -0.63 4.50
N ALA A 257 22.09 -1.88 4.92
CA ALA A 257 22.73 -2.34 6.13
C ALA A 257 24.21 -1.97 6.04
N LYS A 258 24.74 -1.27 7.05
CA LYS A 258 26.16 -0.97 7.14
C LYS A 258 26.93 -2.29 7.02
N PHE A 259 27.93 -2.33 6.15
CA PHE A 259 28.78 -3.51 6.01
C PHE A 259 29.45 -3.83 7.35
N ILE A 260 29.53 -5.11 7.70
CA ILE A 260 30.35 -5.56 8.83
C ILE A 260 31.80 -5.40 8.40
N THR A 261 32.59 -4.60 9.13
CA THR A 261 34.02 -4.42 8.81
C THR A 261 34.84 -5.59 9.32
N GLU A 262 36.07 -5.74 8.81
CA GLU A 262 36.98 -6.80 9.26
C GLU A 262 37.30 -6.66 10.75
N GLU A 263 37.41 -5.43 11.27
CA GLU A 263 37.64 -5.19 12.70
C GLU A 263 36.45 -5.65 13.54
N GLN A 264 35.22 -5.42 13.05
CA GLN A 264 34.01 -5.89 13.72
C GLN A 264 33.93 -7.43 13.70
N GLU A 265 34.28 -8.06 12.58
CA GLU A 265 34.35 -9.51 12.51
C GLU A 265 35.41 -10.06 13.48
N ASN A 266 36.63 -9.50 13.47
CA ASN A 266 37.70 -9.89 14.39
C ASN A 266 37.27 -9.77 15.85
N TYR A 267 36.62 -8.67 16.21
CA TYR A 267 36.08 -8.46 17.55
C TYR A 267 35.11 -9.58 17.97
N LEU A 268 34.22 -10.02 17.06
CA LEU A 268 33.27 -11.10 17.35
C LEU A 268 33.96 -12.43 17.64
N TRP A 269 35.02 -12.76 16.89
CA TRP A 269 35.82 -13.96 17.10
C TRP A 269 36.64 -13.89 18.41
N GLU A 270 37.36 -12.80 18.64
CA GLU A 270 38.25 -12.62 19.80
C GLU A 270 37.50 -12.65 21.14
N HIS A 271 36.27 -12.10 21.17
CA HIS A 271 35.47 -12.04 22.39
C HIS A 271 34.54 -13.26 22.56
N GLY A 272 34.64 -14.27 21.68
CA GLY A 272 33.89 -15.51 21.78
C GLY A 272 32.39 -15.39 21.46
N PHE A 273 31.98 -14.33 20.76
CA PHE A 273 30.63 -14.23 20.17
C PHE A 273 30.47 -15.16 18.97
N LEU A 274 31.58 -15.52 18.34
CA LEU A 274 31.68 -16.58 17.34
C LEU A 274 32.64 -17.66 17.84
N GLY A 275 32.33 -18.91 17.53
CA GLY A 275 33.14 -20.04 17.96
C GLY A 275 32.38 -21.36 17.96
N CYS A 276 32.97 -22.35 18.62
CA CYS A 276 32.48 -23.73 18.58
C CYS A 276 32.54 -24.43 19.94
N THR A 277 32.43 -23.65 21.02
CA THR A 277 32.52 -24.11 22.41
C THR A 277 31.28 -24.87 22.87
N ASN A 278 30.10 -24.53 22.36
CA ASN A 278 28.84 -25.21 22.63
C ASN A 278 27.98 -25.28 21.36
N ALA A 279 26.94 -26.12 21.37
CA ALA A 279 26.11 -26.39 20.19
C ALA A 279 25.36 -25.13 19.68
N ALA A 280 24.84 -24.30 20.59
CA ALA A 280 24.13 -23.08 20.20
C ALA A 280 25.08 -22.06 19.56
N LEU A 281 26.25 -21.84 20.15
CA LEU A 281 27.28 -20.95 19.62
C LEU A 281 27.79 -21.45 18.26
N LEU A 282 28.00 -22.77 18.12
CA LEU A 282 28.42 -23.36 16.85
C LEU A 282 27.38 -23.12 15.76
N ARG A 283 26.09 -23.36 16.05
CA ARG A 283 25.00 -23.07 15.12
C ARG A 283 24.98 -21.60 14.71
N ASP A 284 25.03 -20.69 15.68
CA ASP A 284 24.96 -19.25 15.42
C ASP A 284 26.19 -18.77 14.62
N THR A 285 27.35 -19.38 14.87
CA THR A 285 28.58 -19.15 14.11
C THR A 285 28.46 -19.65 12.67
N VAL A 286 27.87 -20.82 12.44
CA VAL A 286 27.61 -21.32 11.09
C VAL A 286 26.62 -20.42 10.35
N VAL A 287 25.56 -19.92 11.02
CA VAL A 287 24.65 -18.92 10.44
C VAL A 287 25.42 -17.68 9.99
N PHE A 288 26.28 -17.13 10.86
CA PHE A 288 27.09 -15.95 10.54
C PHE A 288 28.03 -16.21 9.34
N VAL A 289 28.83 -17.28 9.41
CA VAL A 289 29.82 -17.61 8.37
C VAL A 289 29.14 -17.91 7.03
N PHE A 290 27.99 -18.58 7.01
CA PHE A 290 27.26 -18.84 5.77
C PHE A 290 26.62 -17.58 5.21
N GLY A 291 26.14 -16.67 6.07
CA GLY A 291 25.67 -15.35 5.66
C GLY A 291 26.76 -14.55 4.94
N LEU A 292 27.99 -14.63 5.45
CA LEU A 292 29.15 -13.97 4.87
C LEU A 292 29.63 -14.65 3.57
N GLN A 293 29.91 -15.96 3.62
CA GLN A 293 30.54 -16.70 2.51
C GLN A 293 29.59 -16.95 1.34
N PHE A 294 28.32 -17.26 1.61
CA PHE A 294 27.33 -17.55 0.56
C PHE A 294 26.44 -16.35 0.25
N ALA A 295 26.67 -15.20 0.89
CA ALA A 295 25.87 -13.99 0.76
C ALA A 295 24.37 -14.27 0.98
N LEU A 296 24.05 -15.01 2.05
CA LEU A 296 22.68 -15.19 2.52
C LEU A 296 22.36 -13.99 3.42
N ARG A 297 21.41 -13.14 3.00
CA ARG A 297 21.10 -11.86 3.65
C ARG A 297 19.72 -11.86 4.28
N ALA A 298 18.78 -12.64 3.74
CA ALA A 298 17.44 -12.76 4.30
C ALA A 298 17.36 -13.96 5.25
N GLY A 299 16.69 -13.79 6.40
CA GLY A 299 16.45 -14.90 7.32
C GLY A 299 15.71 -16.08 6.67
N GLN A 300 14.91 -15.84 5.63
CA GLN A 300 14.26 -16.90 4.87
C GLN A 300 15.25 -17.76 4.07
N GLU A 301 16.34 -17.17 3.56
CA GLU A 301 17.38 -17.93 2.83
C GLU A 301 18.06 -18.93 3.75
N HIS A 302 18.34 -18.54 5.00
CA HIS A 302 18.84 -19.46 6.02
C HIS A 302 17.82 -20.54 6.39
N ARG A 303 16.56 -20.18 6.61
CA ARG A 303 15.49 -21.16 6.94
C ARG A 303 15.21 -22.16 5.82
N ASN A 304 15.47 -21.77 4.58
CA ASN A 304 15.27 -22.65 3.42
C ASN A 304 16.40 -23.66 3.25
N LEU A 305 17.53 -23.53 3.95
CA LEU A 305 18.59 -24.54 3.92
C LEU A 305 18.09 -25.83 4.54
N ARG A 306 18.37 -26.94 3.85
CA ARG A 306 17.89 -28.27 4.24
C ARG A 306 19.03 -29.25 4.47
N ARG A 307 18.73 -30.30 5.22
CA ARG A 307 19.64 -31.44 5.41
C ARG A 307 19.51 -32.46 4.28
N GLU A 308 18.28 -32.91 4.04
CA GLU A 308 17.93 -33.78 2.92
C GLU A 308 17.74 -32.95 1.66
N ASN A 309 18.32 -33.40 0.54
CA ASN A 309 18.41 -32.62 -0.69
C ASN A 309 19.00 -31.23 -0.42
N SER A 310 20.11 -31.21 0.33
CA SER A 310 20.78 -29.99 0.77
C SER A 310 21.29 -29.18 -0.42
N GLN A 311 21.19 -27.86 -0.28
CA GLN A 311 21.84 -26.90 -1.17
C GLN A 311 23.36 -26.87 -0.97
N LEU A 312 23.86 -27.47 0.11
CA LEU A 312 25.26 -27.48 0.49
C LEU A 312 25.90 -28.83 0.16
N SER A 313 27.07 -28.79 -0.47
CA SER A 313 27.83 -30.00 -0.82
C SER A 313 29.32 -29.78 -0.58
N LEU A 314 29.96 -30.72 0.12
CA LEU A 314 31.42 -30.77 0.24
C LEU A 314 31.99 -31.37 -1.04
N GLN A 315 32.97 -30.68 -1.62
CA GLN A 315 33.63 -31.08 -2.85
C GLN A 315 35.12 -30.78 -2.76
N VAL A 316 35.88 -31.36 -3.68
CA VAL A 316 37.31 -31.13 -3.85
C VAL A 316 37.52 -30.70 -5.29
N ASP A 317 38.35 -29.68 -5.52
CA ASP A 317 38.64 -29.20 -6.86
C ASP A 317 39.73 -30.01 -7.56
N GLU A 318 40.07 -29.59 -8.78
CA GLU A 318 41.10 -30.25 -9.61
C GLU A 318 42.50 -30.20 -8.99
N PHE A 319 42.74 -29.27 -8.07
CA PHE A 319 44.02 -29.07 -7.38
C PHE A 319 44.09 -29.81 -6.03
N GLY A 320 43.00 -30.46 -5.62
CA GLY A 320 42.91 -31.16 -4.34
C GLY A 320 42.44 -30.27 -3.17
N ASP A 321 42.01 -29.03 -3.45
CA ASP A 321 41.52 -28.13 -2.42
C ASP A 321 40.05 -28.39 -2.11
N GLU A 322 39.77 -28.58 -0.82
CA GLU A 322 38.41 -28.84 -0.35
C GLU A 322 37.60 -27.55 -0.25
N PHE A 323 36.35 -27.58 -0.68
CA PHE A 323 35.42 -26.46 -0.58
C PHE A 323 33.99 -26.91 -0.28
N LEU A 324 33.24 -26.00 0.32
CA LEU A 324 31.80 -26.13 0.51
C LEU A 324 31.08 -25.33 -0.59
N GLN A 325 30.31 -26.01 -1.43
CA GLN A 325 29.52 -25.38 -2.49
C GLN A 325 28.08 -25.20 -2.06
N TYR A 326 27.58 -23.96 -2.19
CA TYR A 326 26.18 -23.61 -2.09
C TYR A 326 25.57 -23.48 -3.49
N ASN A 327 24.47 -24.20 -3.73
CA ASN A 327 23.66 -24.10 -4.94
C ASN A 327 22.26 -23.58 -4.57
N GLU A 328 21.92 -22.38 -5.02
CA GLU A 328 20.61 -21.78 -4.78
C GLU A 328 19.50 -22.52 -5.52
N ASP A 329 18.39 -22.83 -4.85
CA ASP A 329 17.23 -23.47 -5.48
C ASP A 329 16.37 -22.44 -6.23
N ILE A 330 15.88 -21.46 -5.48
CA ILE A 330 15.00 -20.37 -5.88
C ILE A 330 15.42 -19.09 -5.14
N SER A 331 15.14 -17.95 -5.74
CA SER A 331 15.38 -16.63 -5.14
C SER A 331 14.19 -15.72 -5.38
N LYS A 332 14.15 -14.55 -4.73
CA LYS A 332 13.09 -13.55 -4.94
C LYS A 332 12.91 -13.15 -6.42
N THR A 333 13.98 -13.23 -7.19
CA THR A 333 13.99 -12.91 -8.64
C THR A 333 13.97 -14.14 -9.53
N ASN A 334 14.00 -15.34 -8.94
CA ASN A 334 13.97 -16.62 -9.62
C ASN A 334 13.08 -17.59 -8.82
N ASN A 335 11.77 -17.45 -8.97
CA ASN A 335 10.79 -18.27 -8.25
C ASN A 335 10.63 -19.68 -8.83
N GLY A 336 11.46 -20.06 -9.82
CA GLY A 336 11.31 -21.32 -10.57
C GLY A 336 10.16 -21.30 -11.57
N GLY A 337 9.77 -22.48 -12.09
CA GLY A 337 8.71 -22.61 -13.08
C GLY A 337 9.12 -22.27 -14.53
N LEU A 338 8.15 -22.33 -15.45
CA LEU A 338 8.39 -22.28 -16.89
C LEU A 338 9.09 -20.98 -17.33
N ALA A 339 8.76 -19.86 -16.69
CA ALA A 339 9.32 -18.54 -16.97
C ALA A 339 10.79 -18.39 -16.59
N HIS A 340 11.30 -19.24 -15.70
CA HIS A 340 12.66 -19.16 -15.16
C HIS A 340 13.54 -20.36 -15.50
N LEU A 341 13.11 -21.22 -16.44
CA LEU A 341 13.85 -22.42 -16.86
C LEU A 341 15.27 -22.15 -17.35
N ARG A 342 15.51 -20.96 -17.92
CA ARG A 342 16.82 -20.56 -18.46
C ARG A 342 17.62 -19.68 -17.49
N THR A 343 17.05 -19.34 -16.33
CA THR A 343 17.73 -18.52 -15.33
C THR A 343 18.80 -19.34 -14.63
N LYS A 344 20.05 -18.89 -14.72
CA LYS A 344 21.16 -19.54 -14.01
C LYS A 344 20.98 -19.32 -12.50
N ARG A 345 21.07 -20.41 -11.75
CA ARG A 345 21.03 -20.39 -10.28
C ARG A 345 22.36 -19.88 -9.74
N LYS A 346 22.32 -19.20 -8.60
CA LYS A 346 23.52 -18.77 -7.89
C LYS A 346 24.26 -20.00 -7.37
N VAL A 347 25.54 -20.10 -7.72
CA VAL A 347 26.47 -21.11 -7.21
C VAL A 347 27.65 -20.38 -6.59
N VAL A 348 27.93 -20.65 -5.32
CA VAL A 348 29.03 -20.01 -4.58
C VAL A 348 29.86 -21.10 -3.91
N ARG A 349 31.18 -20.92 -3.89
CA ARG A 349 32.14 -21.86 -3.29
C ARG A 349 32.87 -21.17 -2.15
N ALA A 350 32.92 -21.83 -1.00
CA ALA A 350 33.69 -21.40 0.16
C ALA A 350 34.81 -22.41 0.40
N TYR A 351 36.04 -22.02 0.06
CA TYR A 351 37.21 -22.87 0.16
C TYR A 351 37.65 -23.08 1.62
N ARG A 352 38.31 -24.21 1.86
CA ARG A 352 38.92 -24.52 3.16
C ARG A 352 39.98 -23.47 3.49
N ASN A 353 39.80 -22.79 4.62
CA ASN A 353 40.78 -21.84 5.12
C ASN A 353 41.84 -22.55 5.96
N LEU A 354 43.04 -22.70 5.42
CA LEU A 354 44.18 -23.31 6.11
C LEU A 354 44.89 -22.35 7.08
N LYS A 355 44.78 -21.03 6.85
CA LYS A 355 45.42 -20.02 7.70
C LYS A 355 44.71 -19.88 9.04
N ASN A 356 43.38 -19.85 9.01
CA ASN A 356 42.52 -19.71 10.19
C ASN A 356 41.51 -20.87 10.27
N PRO A 357 41.91 -22.05 10.77
CA PRO A 357 41.05 -23.24 10.82
C PRO A 357 39.77 -23.04 11.65
N GLU A 358 39.83 -22.20 12.70
CA GLU A 358 38.69 -21.89 13.57
C GLU A 358 37.58 -21.10 12.88
N ARG A 359 37.93 -20.35 11.82
CA ARG A 359 36.99 -19.57 11.00
C ARG A 359 36.65 -20.27 9.69
N CYS A 360 37.18 -21.47 9.48
CA CYS A 360 37.07 -22.17 8.22
C CYS A 360 35.63 -22.65 7.98
N PRO A 361 34.95 -22.23 6.89
CA PRO A 361 33.57 -22.62 6.62
C PRO A 361 33.41 -24.14 6.46
N VAL A 362 34.42 -24.81 5.89
CA VAL A 362 34.44 -26.27 5.70
C VAL A 362 34.55 -27.00 7.03
N GLU A 363 35.46 -26.60 7.92
CA GLU A 363 35.64 -27.25 9.23
C GLU A 363 34.44 -26.99 10.15
N LEU A 364 33.92 -25.76 10.16
CA LEU A 364 32.73 -25.41 10.94
C LEU A 364 31.51 -26.20 10.46
N TYR A 365 31.34 -26.38 9.15
CA TYR A 365 30.28 -27.21 8.60
C TYR A 365 30.40 -28.68 9.02
N LYS A 366 31.59 -29.28 8.89
CA LYS A 366 31.85 -30.66 9.31
C LYS A 366 31.58 -30.86 10.80
N LYS A 367 32.08 -29.93 11.62
CA LYS A 367 31.88 -29.94 13.07
C LYS A 367 30.40 -29.77 13.44
N TYR A 368 29.67 -28.91 12.74
CA TYR A 368 28.24 -28.76 12.97
C TYR A 368 27.49 -30.06 12.67
N LEU A 369 27.74 -30.67 11.50
CA LEU A 369 27.09 -31.92 11.13
C LEU A 369 27.40 -33.09 12.07
N SER A 370 28.59 -33.15 12.68
CA SER A 370 28.91 -34.21 13.64
C SER A 370 28.12 -34.10 14.96
N HIS A 371 27.59 -32.91 15.28
CA HIS A 371 26.74 -32.68 16.45
C HIS A 371 25.24 -32.72 16.14
N VAL A 372 24.86 -32.76 14.85
CA VAL A 372 23.46 -32.81 14.42
C VAL A 372 22.91 -34.24 14.56
N PRO A 373 21.78 -34.45 15.27
CA PRO A 373 21.18 -35.78 15.42
C PRO A 373 20.75 -36.39 14.09
N THR A 374 21.01 -37.68 13.89
CA THR A 374 20.66 -38.41 12.67
C THR A 374 19.16 -38.64 12.48
N THR A 375 18.38 -38.63 13.56
CA THR A 375 16.93 -38.96 13.56
C THR A 375 16.05 -37.75 13.92
N THR A 376 16.19 -36.64 13.21
CA THR A 376 15.33 -35.46 13.40
C THR A 376 14.19 -35.51 12.38
N SER A 377 12.94 -35.25 12.80
CA SER A 377 11.77 -35.22 11.89
C SER A 377 11.70 -33.95 11.03
N ASP A 378 12.45 -32.91 11.41
CA ASP A 378 12.55 -31.65 10.68
C ASP A 378 13.72 -31.71 9.69
N ASN A 379 13.47 -31.32 8.44
CA ASN A 379 14.46 -31.22 7.39
C ASN A 379 15.24 -29.88 7.43
N ALA A 380 14.96 -29.01 8.40
CA ALA A 380 15.71 -27.78 8.61
C ALA A 380 17.21 -28.05 8.82
N PHE A 381 18.05 -27.19 8.21
CA PHE A 381 19.50 -27.28 8.37
C PHE A 381 19.97 -26.86 9.77
N TYR A 382 19.40 -25.78 10.31
CA TYR A 382 19.72 -25.25 11.64
C TYR A 382 18.77 -25.85 12.68
N LEU A 383 19.30 -26.60 13.66
CA LEU A 383 18.53 -27.27 14.73
C LEU A 383 18.64 -26.61 16.10
#